data_AF-A0AAJ1FTF3-F1
#
_entry.id   AF-A0AAJ1FTF3-F1
#
_cell.length_a   1.000
_cell.length_b   1.000
_cell.length_c   1.000
_cell.angle_alpha   90.00
_cell.angle_beta   90.00
_cell.angle_gamma   90.00
#
_symmetry.space_group_name_H-M   'P 1'
#
loop_
_entity.id
_entity.type
_entity.pdbx_description
1 polymer ?
#
loop_
_entity_poly.entity_id
_entity_poly.type
_entity_poly.pdbx_seq_one_letter_code
_entity_poly.pdbx_strand_id
1 'polypeptide(L)'
;MSEGTMVVTAPPVSFGNSAPTGFGSYNPGGATGVPPGQAQAMLMQQIFAGQTFNSYEGVELVNKNNLNDLLAWIKNCVYLDNCVSSNNSRGLTDMIEHRDSFKNWQLNSMSDQLSGGPYSVVSALANFFWGNGRPMNVDINKIGLELAPQKIAGFNDQLMAMSAPGSYNFSLKFAYDTGIDSLVSNYYLGNVTLQMEGTLNRDASGQWTFNGVVRGYQDKYDFNASTHRTKTNEDMTTIGNFLGQHFQGVDYPININGQINDVSFSGQ
;
A
#
# COMPACT_ATOMS: atom_id res chain seq x y z
N MET A 1 -14.80 -18.02 -32.23
CA MET A 1 -14.94 -16.56 -32.12
C MET A 1 -14.37 -16.19 -30.77
N SER A 2 -13.22 -15.53 -30.71
CA SER A 2 -12.64 -15.07 -29.45
C SER A 2 -13.48 -13.89 -28.97
N GLU A 3 -14.13 -14.03 -27.82
CA GLU A 3 -14.75 -12.91 -27.13
C GLU A 3 -13.68 -11.85 -26.89
N GLY A 4 -13.80 -10.71 -27.58
CA GLY A 4 -12.90 -9.59 -27.39
C GLY A 4 -13.10 -9.05 -25.99
N THR A 5 -12.08 -9.15 -25.14
CA THR A 5 -12.06 -8.52 -23.82
C THR A 5 -12.35 -7.03 -24.00
N MET A 6 -13.53 -6.57 -23.58
CA MET A 6 -13.86 -5.15 -23.65
C MET A 6 -12.93 -4.39 -22.71
N VAL A 7 -12.15 -3.46 -23.27
CA VAL A 7 -11.32 -2.55 -22.48
C VAL A 7 -12.25 -1.57 -21.77
N VAL A 8 -12.27 -1.62 -20.44
CA VAL A 8 -13.01 -0.65 -19.62
C VAL A 8 -12.10 0.57 -19.46
N THR A 9 -12.46 1.66 -20.12
CA THR A 9 -11.76 2.95 -19.94
C THR A 9 -12.42 3.73 -18.82
N ALA A 10 -11.62 4.36 -17.95
CA ALA A 10 -12.15 5.30 -16.98
C ALA A 10 -12.93 6.41 -17.71
N PRO A 11 -14.15 6.77 -17.25
CA PRO A 11 -14.89 7.88 -17.83
C PRO A 11 -14.07 9.18 -17.70
N PRO A 12 -14.15 10.11 -18.68
CA PRO A 12 -13.54 11.42 -18.54
C PRO A 12 -14.15 12.13 -17.32
N VAL A 13 -13.29 12.62 -16.42
CA VAL A 13 -13.75 13.28 -15.19
C VAL A 13 -13.45 14.77 -15.29
N SER A 14 -14.53 15.56 -15.39
CA SER A 14 -14.46 17.02 -15.26
C SER A 14 -14.02 17.40 -13.84
N PHE A 15 -13.31 18.51 -13.71
CA PHE A 15 -12.90 19.02 -12.41
C PHE A 15 -14.12 19.22 -11.49
N GLY A 16 -14.15 18.56 -10.34
CA GLY A 16 -15.06 18.94 -9.25
C GLY A 16 -14.60 20.27 -8.66
N ASN A 17 -15.52 21.17 -8.32
CA ASN A 17 -15.26 22.60 -8.03
C ASN A 17 -14.28 22.93 -6.87
N SER A 18 -13.67 21.96 -6.21
CA SER A 18 -12.78 22.19 -5.08
C SER A 18 -11.70 21.12 -4.98
N ALA A 19 -10.48 21.53 -4.59
CA ALA A 19 -9.53 20.61 -4.00
C ALA A 19 -10.23 19.95 -2.80
N PRO A 20 -10.20 18.61 -2.69
CA PRO A 20 -10.99 17.94 -1.68
C PRO A 20 -10.51 18.32 -0.27
N THR A 21 -11.47 18.55 0.63
CA THR A 21 -11.22 19.04 1.99
C THR A 21 -10.66 17.91 2.86
N GLY A 22 -9.61 18.19 3.64
CA GLY A 22 -9.01 17.17 4.52
C GLY A 22 -7.98 16.29 3.83
N PHE A 23 -7.35 16.78 2.76
CA PHE A 23 -6.15 16.18 2.21
C PHE A 23 -4.94 16.74 2.95
N GLY A 24 -4.02 15.86 3.37
CA GLY A 24 -2.80 16.20 4.09
C GLY A 24 -1.54 15.78 3.33
N SER A 25 -0.40 16.38 3.67
CA SER A 25 0.89 16.02 3.05
C SER A 25 1.33 14.65 3.58
N TYR A 26 1.41 13.64 2.72
CA TYR A 26 2.13 12.40 3.05
C TYR A 26 3.59 12.53 2.56
N ASN A 27 4.54 12.30 3.46
CA ASN A 27 5.98 12.25 3.14
C ASN A 27 6.55 10.90 3.61
N PRO A 28 6.70 9.91 2.72
CA PRO A 28 7.21 8.58 3.08
C PRO A 28 8.69 8.57 3.51
N GLY A 29 9.41 9.70 3.37
CA GLY A 29 10.82 9.83 3.75
C GLY A 29 11.12 11.05 4.63
N GLY A 30 10.10 11.63 5.26
CA GLY A 30 10.32 12.74 6.18
C GLY A 30 11.03 12.24 7.43
N ALA A 31 12.21 12.80 7.73
CA ALA A 31 12.87 12.64 9.02
C ALA A 31 12.02 13.30 10.11
N THR A 32 10.90 12.66 10.47
CA THR A 32 10.25 12.93 11.73
C THR A 32 11.12 12.25 12.77
N GLY A 33 11.68 13.00 13.73
CA GLY A 33 12.49 12.44 14.82
C GLY A 33 11.73 11.51 15.77
N VAL A 34 10.69 10.83 15.29
CA VAL A 34 9.85 9.86 15.98
C VAL A 34 10.05 8.48 15.34
N PRO A 35 10.05 7.40 16.15
CA PRO A 35 10.14 6.03 15.66
C PRO A 35 9.09 5.71 14.57
N PRO A 36 9.42 4.86 13.58
CA PRO A 36 8.52 4.52 12.47
C PRO A 36 7.10 4.09 12.92
N GLY A 37 6.98 3.28 13.97
CA GLY A 37 5.67 2.87 14.50
C GLY A 37 4.84 4.00 15.09
N GLN A 38 5.47 5.06 15.62
CA GLN A 38 4.75 6.27 16.06
C GLN A 38 4.33 7.12 14.86
N ALA A 39 5.16 7.23 13.82
CA ALA A 39 4.80 7.91 12.59
C ALA A 39 3.61 7.23 11.88
N GLN A 40 3.56 5.90 11.87
CA GLN A 40 2.41 5.12 11.40
C GLN A 40 1.17 5.37 12.26
N ALA A 41 1.27 5.33 13.59
CA ALA A 41 0.13 5.62 14.48
C ALA A 41 -0.42 7.05 14.31
N MET A 42 0.46 8.04 14.10
CA MET A 42 0.07 9.42 13.81
C MET A 42 -0.61 9.54 12.44
N LEU A 43 -0.07 8.87 11.41
CA LEU A 43 -0.69 8.79 10.09
C LEU A 43 -2.08 8.16 10.20
N MET A 44 -2.22 7.09 10.98
CA MET A 44 -3.49 6.42 11.22
C MET A 44 -4.50 7.33 11.92
N GLN A 45 -4.07 8.09 12.93
CA GLN A 45 -4.93 9.08 13.57
C GLN A 45 -5.37 10.16 12.58
N GLN A 46 -4.48 10.61 11.68
CA GLN A 46 -4.81 11.58 10.64
C GLN A 46 -5.75 11.01 9.57
N ILE A 47 -5.61 9.73 9.20
CA ILE A 47 -6.53 9.04 8.29
C ILE A 47 -7.91 8.91 8.94
N PHE A 48 -7.97 8.43 10.19
CA PHE A 48 -9.24 8.28 10.91
C PHE A 48 -9.91 9.62 11.24
N ALA A 49 -9.13 10.68 11.41
CA ALA A 49 -9.64 12.04 11.56
C ALA A 49 -10.00 12.72 10.22
N GLY A 50 -9.84 12.03 9.08
CA GLY A 50 -10.13 12.58 7.75
C GLY A 50 -9.23 13.75 7.34
N GLN A 51 -8.00 13.83 7.89
CA GLN A 51 -7.07 14.93 7.66
C GLN A 51 -6.01 14.67 6.59
N THR A 52 -5.60 13.42 6.39
CA THR A 52 -4.66 13.02 5.33
C THR A 52 -5.34 12.23 4.22
N PHE A 53 -6.32 11.41 4.55
CA PHE A 53 -7.13 10.65 3.60
C PHE A 53 -8.56 10.58 4.13
N ASN A 54 -9.49 11.20 3.43
CA ASN A 54 -10.88 11.30 3.84
C ASN A 54 -11.76 10.32 3.03
N SER A 55 -11.78 9.06 3.44
CA SER A 55 -12.64 8.02 2.84
C SER A 55 -14.13 8.26 3.11
N TYR A 56 -14.47 8.97 4.18
CA TYR A 56 -15.84 9.36 4.51
C TYR A 56 -16.48 10.22 3.40
N GLU A 57 -15.72 11.13 2.78
CA GLU A 57 -16.20 11.92 1.64
C GLU A 57 -16.65 11.00 0.48
N GLY A 58 -15.85 9.99 0.14
CA GLY A 58 -16.22 9.01 -0.87
C GLY A 58 -17.51 8.25 -0.51
N VAL A 59 -17.67 7.85 0.75
CA VAL A 59 -18.90 7.17 1.23
C VAL A 59 -20.11 8.10 1.22
N GLU A 60 -19.94 9.38 1.55
CA GLU A 60 -21.01 10.37 1.46
C GLU A 60 -21.49 10.53 0.01
N LEU A 61 -20.57 10.52 -0.95
CA LEU A 61 -20.90 10.57 -2.38
C LEU A 61 -21.63 9.30 -2.86
N VAL A 62 -21.24 8.13 -2.34
CA VAL A 62 -21.98 6.86 -2.56
C VAL A 62 -23.40 6.96 -2.00
N ASN A 63 -23.55 7.43 -0.76
CA ASN A 63 -24.86 7.58 -0.11
C ASN A 63 -25.78 8.57 -0.84
N LYS A 64 -25.21 9.56 -1.52
CA LYS A 64 -25.92 10.51 -2.39
C LYS A 64 -26.17 9.96 -3.80
N ASN A 65 -25.73 8.75 -4.12
CA ASN A 65 -25.76 8.15 -5.45
C ASN A 65 -25.10 9.06 -6.52
N ASN A 66 -24.03 9.76 -6.13
CA ASN A 66 -23.38 10.78 -6.96
C ASN A 66 -22.09 10.24 -7.58
N LEU A 67 -22.24 9.46 -8.64
CA LEU A 67 -21.13 8.84 -9.35
C LEU A 67 -20.12 9.85 -9.90
N ASN A 68 -20.57 11.00 -10.43
CA ASN A 68 -19.69 11.99 -11.04
C ASN A 68 -18.72 12.59 -10.04
N ASP A 69 -19.22 13.00 -8.88
CA ASP A 69 -18.37 13.56 -7.83
C ASP A 69 -17.50 12.47 -7.17
N LEU A 70 -17.99 11.23 -7.07
CA LEU A 70 -17.18 10.10 -6.61
C LEU A 70 -15.98 9.85 -7.54
N LEU A 71 -16.20 9.87 -8.86
CA LEU A 71 -15.12 9.75 -9.85
C LEU A 71 -14.13 10.92 -9.75
N ALA A 72 -14.60 12.14 -9.44
CA ALA A 72 -13.73 13.28 -9.18
C ALA A 72 -12.88 13.10 -7.91
N TRP A 73 -13.48 12.58 -6.84
CA TRP A 73 -12.76 12.24 -5.62
C TRP A 73 -11.69 11.16 -5.87
N ILE A 74 -12.03 10.09 -6.60
CA ILE A 74 -11.08 9.04 -6.99
C ILE A 74 -9.95 9.63 -7.83
N LYS A 75 -10.26 10.42 -8.86
CA LYS A 75 -9.26 11.14 -9.68
C LYS A 75 -8.25 11.89 -8.82
N ASN A 76 -8.73 12.60 -7.80
CA ASN A 76 -7.87 13.40 -6.92
C ASN A 76 -6.95 12.52 -6.08
N CYS A 77 -7.46 11.44 -5.48
CA CYS A 77 -6.64 10.49 -4.73
C CYS A 77 -5.54 9.87 -5.62
N VAL A 78 -5.91 9.39 -6.81
CA VAL A 78 -4.96 8.75 -7.73
C VAL A 78 -3.89 9.72 -8.22
N TYR A 79 -4.26 10.97 -8.52
CA TYR A 79 -3.29 12.00 -8.89
C TYR A 79 -2.25 12.22 -7.78
N LEU A 80 -2.70 12.29 -6.52
CA LEU A 80 -1.80 12.53 -5.39
C LEU A 80 -0.87 11.35 -5.12
N ASP A 81 -1.38 10.12 -5.26
CA ASP A 81 -0.54 8.92 -5.19
C ASP A 81 0.54 8.93 -6.28
N ASN A 82 0.17 9.28 -7.52
CA ASN A 82 1.10 9.45 -8.63
C ASN A 82 2.19 10.50 -8.33
N CYS A 83 1.84 11.67 -7.79
CA CYS A 83 2.81 12.71 -7.47
C CYS A 83 3.84 12.24 -6.42
N VAL A 84 3.35 11.57 -5.37
CA VAL A 84 4.24 11.02 -4.32
C VAL A 84 5.10 9.91 -4.90
N SER A 85 4.55 9.06 -5.77
CA SER A 85 5.28 7.92 -6.32
C SER A 85 6.34 8.32 -7.35
N SER A 86 6.08 9.33 -8.19
CA SER A 86 6.99 9.76 -9.26
C SER A 86 8.07 10.75 -8.82
N ASN A 87 7.73 11.71 -7.95
CA ASN A 87 8.61 12.85 -7.65
C ASN A 87 8.99 12.94 -6.17
N ASN A 88 8.53 12.00 -5.33
CA ASN A 88 8.64 12.08 -3.87
C ASN A 88 8.15 13.44 -3.32
N SER A 89 7.26 14.11 -4.05
CA SER A 89 6.73 15.41 -3.70
C SER A 89 5.59 15.24 -2.70
N ARG A 90 5.38 16.25 -1.84
CA ARG A 90 4.19 16.32 -1.00
C ARG A 90 3.01 16.49 -1.95
N GLY A 91 2.24 15.44 -2.23
CA GLY A 91 1.24 15.44 -3.31
C GLY A 91 0.36 16.70 -3.38
N LEU A 92 -0.02 17.28 -2.25
CA LEU A 92 -0.76 18.55 -2.19
C LEU A 92 0.01 19.78 -2.64
N THR A 93 1.27 19.89 -2.24
CA THR A 93 2.15 20.97 -2.70
C THR A 93 2.29 20.90 -4.20
N ASP A 94 2.50 19.69 -4.73
CA ASP A 94 2.57 19.44 -6.18
C ASP A 94 1.26 19.80 -6.90
N MET A 95 0.11 19.42 -6.32
CA MET A 95 -1.21 19.75 -6.84
C MET A 95 -1.48 21.27 -6.86
N ILE A 96 -1.00 22.01 -5.86
CA ILE A 96 -1.12 23.47 -5.78
C ILE A 96 -0.19 24.14 -6.79
N GLU A 97 1.07 23.69 -6.87
CA GLU A 97 2.11 24.25 -7.75
C GLU A 97 1.84 23.94 -9.23
N HIS A 98 1.24 22.78 -9.53
CA HIS A 98 0.94 22.31 -10.88
C HIS A 98 -0.57 22.20 -11.15
N ARG A 99 -1.33 23.19 -10.68
CA ARG A 99 -2.82 23.20 -10.74
C ARG A 99 -3.39 22.89 -12.12
N ASP A 100 -2.77 23.40 -13.18
CA ASP A 100 -3.28 23.18 -14.54
C ASP A 100 -2.99 21.76 -15.06
N SER A 101 -1.85 21.17 -14.67
CA SER A 101 -1.57 19.74 -14.91
C SER A 101 -2.59 18.87 -14.18
N PHE A 102 -2.86 19.16 -12.90
CA PHE A 102 -3.87 18.46 -12.11
C PHE A 102 -5.28 18.55 -12.72
N LYS A 103 -5.73 19.75 -13.12
CA LYS A 103 -7.05 19.93 -13.76
C LYS A 103 -7.22 19.06 -14.99
N ASN A 104 -6.19 19.02 -15.84
CA ASN A 104 -6.20 18.31 -17.12
C ASN A 104 -5.91 16.82 -16.98
N TRP A 105 -5.40 16.37 -15.82
CA TRP A 105 -5.09 14.97 -15.57
C TRP A 105 -6.36 14.10 -15.61
N GLN A 106 -6.24 12.86 -16.06
CA GLN A 106 -7.36 11.92 -16.22
C GLN A 106 -6.98 10.56 -15.63
N LEU A 107 -7.99 9.81 -15.15
CA LEU A 107 -7.77 8.51 -14.51
C LEU A 107 -7.06 7.48 -15.40
N ASN A 108 -7.22 7.57 -16.72
CA ASN A 108 -6.49 6.74 -17.67
C ASN A 108 -4.98 7.03 -17.72
N SER A 109 -4.52 8.15 -17.16
CA SER A 109 -3.11 8.52 -16.99
C SER A 109 -2.51 8.04 -15.66
N MET A 110 -3.19 7.13 -14.95
CA MET A 110 -2.71 6.53 -13.71
C MET A 110 -1.41 5.76 -13.91
N SER A 111 -0.45 6.00 -13.01
CA SER A 111 0.83 5.30 -12.97
C SER A 111 0.62 3.82 -12.65
N ASP A 112 1.59 2.97 -13.02
CA ASP A 112 1.68 1.61 -12.50
C ASP A 112 2.44 1.56 -11.16
N GLN A 113 2.85 2.70 -10.61
CA GLN A 113 3.61 2.79 -9.36
C GLN A 113 2.76 3.36 -8.22
N LEU A 114 2.54 2.54 -7.18
CA LEU A 114 1.96 2.93 -5.90
C LEU A 114 3.02 3.62 -5.03
N SER A 115 2.60 4.65 -4.29
CA SER A 115 3.48 5.37 -3.38
C SER A 115 3.75 4.65 -2.05
N GLY A 116 2.90 3.66 -1.68
CA GLY A 116 2.88 3.06 -0.34
C GLY A 116 2.12 3.90 0.69
N GLY A 117 1.67 5.09 0.31
CA GLY A 117 0.90 6.00 1.14
C GLY A 117 -0.60 5.71 1.14
N PRO A 118 -1.38 6.49 1.91
CA PRO A 118 -2.82 6.24 2.07
C PRO A 118 -3.60 6.31 0.75
N TYR A 119 -3.15 7.11 -0.21
CA TYR A 119 -3.80 7.21 -1.52
C TYR A 119 -3.57 5.97 -2.40
N SER A 120 -2.56 5.14 -2.12
CA SER A 120 -2.31 3.89 -2.85
C SER A 120 -3.49 2.92 -2.75
N VAL A 121 -4.30 3.02 -1.69
CA VAL A 121 -5.54 2.23 -1.54
C VAL A 121 -6.54 2.54 -2.64
N VAL A 122 -6.73 3.83 -2.95
CA VAL A 122 -7.66 4.28 -4.00
C VAL A 122 -7.05 4.06 -5.38
N SER A 123 -5.74 4.23 -5.56
CA SER A 123 -5.05 3.86 -6.80
C SER A 123 -5.19 2.38 -7.12
N ALA A 124 -5.05 1.52 -6.11
CA ALA A 124 -5.24 0.09 -6.29
C ALA A 124 -6.69 -0.24 -6.72
N LEU A 125 -7.68 0.34 -6.03
CA LEU A 125 -9.09 0.21 -6.40
C LEU A 125 -9.39 0.75 -7.82
N ALA A 126 -8.78 1.88 -8.20
CA ALA A 126 -8.93 2.44 -9.54
C ALA A 126 -8.33 1.52 -10.61
N ASN A 127 -7.20 0.86 -10.33
CA ASN A 127 -6.59 -0.10 -11.25
C ASN A 127 -7.42 -1.38 -11.38
N PHE A 128 -8.12 -1.80 -10.33
CA PHE A 128 -9.07 -2.90 -10.43
C PHE A 128 -10.17 -2.61 -11.46
N PHE A 129 -10.76 -1.40 -11.46
CA PHE A 129 -11.85 -1.05 -12.39
C PHE A 129 -11.38 -0.60 -13.78
N TRP A 130 -10.25 0.09 -13.88
CA TRP A 130 -9.83 0.78 -15.12
C TRP A 130 -8.41 0.46 -15.56
N GLY A 131 -7.67 -0.35 -14.79
CA GLY A 131 -6.33 -0.81 -15.14
C GLY A 131 -6.33 -2.01 -16.09
N ASN A 132 -7.48 -2.63 -16.36
CA ASN A 132 -7.62 -3.75 -17.30
C ASN A 132 -6.63 -4.91 -17.02
N GLY A 133 -6.43 -5.25 -15.74
CA GLY A 133 -5.50 -6.31 -15.32
C GLY A 133 -4.02 -5.91 -15.34
N ARG A 134 -3.69 -4.65 -15.63
CA ARG A 134 -2.32 -4.14 -15.64
C ARG A 134 -1.67 -4.33 -14.26
N PRO A 135 -0.46 -4.92 -14.16
CA PRO A 135 0.28 -4.99 -12.92
C PRO A 135 0.53 -3.60 -12.31
N MET A 136 0.55 -3.52 -10.99
CA MET A 136 1.09 -2.36 -10.27
C MET A 136 2.37 -2.72 -9.53
N ASN A 137 3.10 -1.70 -9.09
CA ASN A 137 4.40 -1.81 -8.46
C ASN A 137 4.41 -1.00 -7.18
N VAL A 138 5.03 -1.53 -6.12
CA VAL A 138 5.31 -0.81 -4.88
C VAL A 138 6.71 -1.16 -4.40
N ASP A 139 7.45 -0.19 -3.87
CA ASP A 139 8.76 -0.44 -3.25
C ASP A 139 8.55 -1.01 -1.85
N ILE A 140 9.22 -2.12 -1.52
CA ILE A 140 9.15 -2.76 -0.20
C ILE A 140 9.54 -1.80 0.94
N ASN A 141 10.37 -0.80 0.66
CA ASN A 141 10.78 0.20 1.65
C ASN A 141 9.69 1.25 1.92
N LYS A 142 8.63 1.29 1.10
CA LYS A 142 7.51 2.25 1.23
C LYS A 142 6.26 1.64 1.87
N ILE A 143 6.23 0.33 2.12
CA ILE A 143 5.08 -0.36 2.70
C ILE A 143 5.13 -0.50 4.23
N GLY A 144 6.15 0.08 4.86
CA GLY A 144 6.21 0.27 6.31
C GLY A 144 6.37 -1.02 7.14
N LEU A 145 7.07 -2.04 6.61
CA LEU A 145 7.34 -3.26 7.36
C LEU A 145 8.32 -3.01 8.52
N GLU A 146 7.98 -3.51 9.70
CA GLU A 146 8.80 -3.47 10.92
C GLU A 146 9.05 -4.90 11.41
N LEU A 147 9.92 -5.59 10.67
CA LEU A 147 10.22 -6.99 10.90
C LEU A 147 10.87 -7.20 12.28
N ALA A 148 10.39 -8.20 13.00
CA ALA A 148 11.00 -8.65 14.25
C ALA A 148 10.83 -10.17 14.38
N PRO A 149 11.78 -10.90 15.02
CA PRO A 149 11.75 -12.36 15.13
C PRO A 149 10.40 -12.93 15.58
N GLN A 150 9.78 -12.31 16.58
CA GLN A 150 8.48 -12.72 17.14
C GLN A 150 7.28 -12.50 16.23
N LYS A 151 7.41 -11.66 15.19
CA LYS A 151 6.38 -11.42 14.17
C LYS A 151 6.53 -12.35 12.95
N ILE A 152 7.64 -13.08 12.85
CA ILE A 152 7.99 -13.88 11.67
C ILE A 152 7.70 -15.35 11.97
N ALA A 153 6.66 -15.88 11.31
CA ALA A 153 6.33 -17.30 11.39
C ALA A 153 7.51 -18.17 10.91
N GLY A 154 7.86 -19.19 11.70
CA GLY A 154 8.95 -20.12 11.40
C GLY A 154 10.36 -19.59 11.71
N PHE A 155 10.53 -18.34 12.16
CA PHE A 155 11.85 -17.81 12.50
C PHE A 155 12.51 -18.59 13.65
N ASN A 156 11.78 -18.81 14.74
CA ASN A 156 12.30 -19.55 15.89
C ASN A 156 12.63 -21.01 15.54
N ASP A 157 11.82 -21.66 14.70
CA ASP A 157 12.09 -23.04 14.28
C ASP A 157 13.39 -23.12 13.46
N GLN A 158 13.59 -22.17 12.54
CA GLN A 158 14.82 -22.06 11.75
C GLN A 158 16.04 -21.74 12.61
N LEU A 159 15.86 -20.88 13.62
CA LEU A 159 16.89 -20.56 14.60
C LEU A 159 17.28 -21.79 15.44
N MET A 160 16.32 -22.59 15.88
CA MET A 160 16.55 -23.81 16.67
C MET A 160 17.20 -24.93 15.86
N ALA A 161 16.95 -24.99 14.54
CA ALA A 161 17.67 -25.88 13.63
C ALA A 161 19.18 -25.56 13.54
N MET A 162 19.56 -24.32 13.86
CA MET A 162 20.94 -23.80 13.88
C MET A 162 21.46 -23.64 15.31
N SER A 163 21.17 -24.63 16.17
CA SER A 163 21.36 -24.49 17.62
C SER A 163 22.81 -24.52 18.10
N ALA A 164 23.71 -25.19 17.37
CA ALA A 164 25.12 -25.28 17.74
C ALA A 164 25.86 -23.96 17.45
N PRO A 165 26.94 -23.64 18.20
CA PRO A 165 27.78 -22.49 17.89
C PRO A 165 28.37 -22.58 16.48
N GLY A 166 28.35 -21.49 15.73
CA GLY A 166 28.81 -21.46 14.34
C GLY A 166 28.24 -20.30 13.53
N SER A 167 28.55 -20.32 12.23
CA SER A 167 28.02 -19.38 11.23
C SER A 167 27.22 -20.17 10.19
N TYR A 168 26.01 -19.72 9.90
CA TYR A 168 25.04 -20.44 9.06
C TYR A 168 24.45 -19.52 8.00
N ASN A 169 24.29 -20.07 6.80
CA ASN A 169 23.43 -19.45 5.79
C ASN A 169 21.98 -19.57 6.26
N PHE A 170 21.31 -18.43 6.40
CA PHE A 170 19.93 -18.35 6.80
C PHE A 170 19.07 -18.01 5.58
N SER A 171 18.04 -18.81 5.33
CA SER A 171 17.05 -18.57 4.29
C SER A 171 15.68 -19.02 4.80
N LEU A 172 14.70 -18.11 4.77
CA LEU A 172 13.35 -18.36 5.24
C LEU A 172 12.34 -17.64 4.34
N LYS A 173 11.40 -18.41 3.78
CA LYS A 173 10.22 -17.87 3.09
C LYS A 173 9.02 -17.96 4.01
N PHE A 174 8.29 -16.85 4.17
CA PHE A 174 7.17 -16.78 5.12
C PHE A 174 6.06 -15.85 4.62
N ALA A 175 4.83 -16.14 5.05
CA ALA A 175 3.71 -15.20 4.91
C ALA A 175 3.80 -14.14 6.02
N TYR A 176 3.42 -12.90 5.70
CA TYR A 176 3.48 -11.77 6.62
C TYR A 176 2.23 -10.91 6.48
N ASP A 177 1.52 -10.72 7.59
CA ASP A 177 0.39 -9.80 7.65
C ASP A 177 0.92 -8.37 7.74
N THR A 178 0.79 -7.61 6.65
CA THR A 178 1.23 -6.21 6.62
C THR A 178 0.49 -5.35 7.64
N GLY A 179 -0.71 -5.75 8.08
CA GLY A 179 -1.53 -5.04 9.06
C GLY A 179 -0.98 -5.03 10.48
N ILE A 180 0.01 -5.88 10.77
CA ILE A 180 0.75 -5.83 12.04
C ILE A 180 1.62 -4.57 12.13
N ASP A 181 2.09 -4.05 10.99
CA ASP A 181 3.02 -2.90 10.95
C ASP A 181 2.42 -1.67 10.27
N SER A 182 1.63 -1.85 9.20
CA SER A 182 1.00 -0.77 8.44
C SER A 182 -0.40 -1.15 7.97
N LEU A 183 -1.41 -0.51 8.57
CA LEU A 183 -2.80 -0.64 8.15
C LEU A 183 -3.03 -0.12 6.72
N VAL A 184 -2.27 0.88 6.27
CA VAL A 184 -2.35 1.39 4.89
C VAL A 184 -1.95 0.30 3.90
N SER A 185 -0.80 -0.33 4.11
CA SER A 185 -0.34 -1.46 3.30
C SER A 185 -1.33 -2.62 3.34
N ASN A 186 -1.90 -2.89 4.50
CA ASN A 186 -2.90 -3.94 4.66
C ASN A 186 -4.14 -3.75 3.80
N TYR A 187 -4.57 -2.50 3.56
CA TYR A 187 -5.77 -2.22 2.76
C TYR A 187 -5.64 -2.58 1.28
N TYR A 188 -4.42 -2.69 0.74
CA TYR A 188 -4.22 -3.06 -0.66
C TYR A 188 -3.27 -4.24 -0.89
N LEU A 189 -2.55 -4.72 0.13
CA LEU A 189 -1.69 -5.90 0.06
C LEU A 189 -2.15 -7.04 0.99
N GLY A 190 -2.87 -6.74 2.07
CA GLY A 190 -3.26 -7.75 3.06
C GLY A 190 -2.07 -8.57 3.59
N ASN A 191 -2.10 -9.88 3.34
CA ASN A 191 -1.00 -10.80 3.66
C ASN A 191 -0.08 -10.96 2.45
N VAL A 192 1.20 -10.65 2.63
CA VAL A 192 2.22 -10.79 1.58
C VAL A 192 3.10 -12.00 1.83
N THR A 193 3.84 -12.44 0.82
CA THR A 193 4.90 -13.45 0.99
C THR A 193 6.26 -12.79 0.89
N LEU A 194 7.11 -13.02 1.89
CA LEU A 194 8.46 -12.46 1.98
C LEU A 194 9.53 -13.56 1.96
N GLN A 195 10.72 -13.20 1.48
CA GLN A 195 11.94 -14.00 1.54
C GLN A 195 12.97 -13.27 2.38
N MET A 196 13.47 -13.92 3.44
CA MET A 196 14.59 -13.46 4.25
C MET A 196 15.82 -14.29 3.96
N GLU A 197 16.95 -13.65 3.70
CA GLU A 197 18.22 -14.31 3.41
C GLU A 197 19.37 -13.56 4.07
N GLY A 198 20.32 -14.29 4.66
CA GLY A 198 21.43 -13.68 5.37
C GLY A 198 22.35 -14.69 6.05
N THR A 199 23.09 -14.21 7.03
CA THR A 199 23.97 -15.02 7.87
C THR A 199 23.50 -14.96 9.32
N LEU A 200 23.37 -16.14 9.94
CA LEU A 200 23.17 -16.27 11.37
C LEU A 200 24.49 -16.71 12.02
N ASN A 201 24.98 -15.95 13.00
CA ASN A 201 26.11 -16.34 13.83
C ASN A 201 25.63 -16.64 15.24
N ARG A 202 26.02 -17.77 15.80
CA ARG A 202 25.75 -18.17 17.18
C ARG A 202 27.04 -18.48 17.91
N ASP A 203 27.22 -17.89 19.09
CA ASP A 203 28.41 -18.13 19.91
C ASP A 203 28.23 -19.30 20.89
N ALA A 204 29.29 -19.64 21.60
CA ALA A 204 29.29 -20.73 22.58
C ALA A 204 28.40 -20.47 23.81
N SER A 205 28.01 -19.22 24.06
CA SER A 205 27.10 -18.83 25.14
C SER A 205 25.63 -18.90 24.75
N GLY A 206 25.34 -19.20 23.47
CA GLY A 206 24.00 -19.26 22.89
C GLY A 206 23.54 -17.93 22.29
N GLN A 207 24.28 -16.84 22.50
CA GLN A 207 23.96 -15.55 21.89
C GLN A 207 24.05 -15.67 20.37
N TRP A 208 23.09 -15.09 19.68
CA TRP A 208 22.99 -15.15 18.23
C TRP A 208 22.74 -13.78 17.62
N THR A 209 23.21 -13.63 16.39
CA THR A 209 23.00 -12.46 15.54
C THR A 209 22.65 -12.91 14.14
N PHE A 210 21.56 -12.37 13.60
CA PHE A 210 21.20 -12.50 12.20
C PHE A 210 21.49 -11.17 11.51
N ASN A 211 22.09 -11.22 10.31
CA ASN A 211 22.24 -10.07 9.42
C ASN A 211 21.88 -10.48 8.00
N GLY A 212 20.99 -9.75 7.35
CA GLY A 212 20.53 -10.10 6.02
C GLY A 212 19.65 -9.06 5.35
N VAL A 213 18.93 -9.54 4.34
CA VAL A 213 18.00 -8.75 3.53
C VAL A 213 16.64 -9.43 3.47
N VAL A 214 15.61 -8.65 3.18
CA VAL A 214 14.26 -9.15 2.92
C VAL A 214 13.73 -8.65 1.58
N ARG A 215 13.12 -9.54 0.82
CA ARG A 215 12.52 -9.29 -0.50
C ARG A 215 11.04 -9.72 -0.50
N GLY A 216 10.23 -9.01 -1.26
CA GLY A 216 8.82 -9.34 -1.46
C GLY A 216 8.63 -10.22 -2.69
N TYR A 217 7.67 -11.14 -2.62
CA TYR A 217 7.13 -11.78 -3.81
C TYR A 217 5.99 -10.92 -4.38
N GLN A 218 5.65 -11.18 -5.64
CA GLN A 218 4.44 -10.63 -6.25
C GLN A 218 3.22 -11.08 -5.43
N ASP A 219 2.36 -10.12 -5.15
CA ASP A 219 1.08 -10.32 -4.48
C ASP A 219 -0.06 -10.19 -5.49
N LYS A 220 -1.22 -10.77 -5.17
CA LYS A 220 -2.42 -10.64 -5.99
C LYS A 220 -3.36 -9.65 -5.32
N TYR A 221 -3.64 -8.54 -6.01
CA TYR A 221 -4.73 -7.68 -5.59
C TYR A 221 -6.06 -8.42 -5.87
N ASP A 222 -6.76 -8.73 -4.79
CA ASP A 222 -8.10 -9.29 -4.80
C ASP A 222 -8.98 -8.35 -4.00
N PHE A 223 -9.85 -7.60 -4.69
CA PHE A 223 -10.84 -6.76 -4.03
C PHE A 223 -11.96 -7.65 -3.47
N ASN A 224 -11.67 -8.32 -2.36
CA ASN A 224 -12.63 -9.17 -1.68
C ASN A 224 -13.18 -8.47 -0.45
N ALA A 225 -14.43 -8.02 -0.53
CA ALA A 225 -15.20 -7.38 0.53
C ALA A 225 -15.19 -8.11 1.91
N SER A 226 -14.75 -9.37 1.97
CA SER A 226 -14.85 -10.24 3.17
C SER A 226 -13.64 -10.25 4.12
N THR A 227 -12.55 -9.50 3.85
CA THR A 227 -11.34 -9.49 4.71
C THR A 227 -11.11 -8.18 5.49
N HIS A 228 -12.06 -7.24 5.46
CA HIS A 228 -11.89 -5.87 5.92
C HIS A 228 -12.32 -5.66 7.41
N ARG A 229 -11.37 -5.37 8.33
CA ARG A 229 -11.62 -5.30 9.79
C ARG A 229 -11.65 -3.89 10.44
N THR A 230 -11.53 -2.80 9.67
CA THR A 230 -11.50 -1.41 10.21
C THR A 230 -12.47 -0.48 9.47
N LYS A 231 -12.82 0.68 10.05
CA LYS A 231 -13.80 1.63 9.47
C LYS A 231 -13.45 2.10 8.05
N THR A 232 -12.20 2.46 7.78
CA THR A 232 -11.74 2.84 6.44
C THR A 232 -11.87 1.69 5.42
N ASN A 233 -11.78 0.47 5.92
CA ASN A 233 -11.91 -0.77 5.17
C ASN A 233 -13.39 -1.03 4.79
N GLU A 234 -14.32 -0.73 5.70
CA GLU A 234 -15.77 -0.68 5.40
C GLU A 234 -16.11 0.43 4.40
N ASP A 235 -15.47 1.59 4.51
CA ASP A 235 -15.67 2.71 3.58
C ASP A 235 -15.21 2.35 2.16
N MET A 236 -14.02 1.72 2.02
CA MET A 236 -13.50 1.25 0.72
C MET A 236 -14.33 0.10 0.15
N THR A 237 -14.82 -0.80 1.00
CA THR A 237 -15.77 -1.84 0.59
C THR A 237 -17.05 -1.23 0.02
N THR A 238 -17.59 -0.22 0.70
CA THR A 238 -18.81 0.50 0.28
C THR A 238 -18.60 1.19 -1.07
N ILE A 239 -17.48 1.89 -1.23
CA ILE A 239 -17.13 2.58 -2.48
C ILE A 239 -16.91 1.58 -3.62
N GLY A 240 -16.15 0.51 -3.40
CA GLY A 240 -15.91 -0.50 -4.44
C GLY A 240 -17.19 -1.26 -4.83
N ASN A 241 -18.07 -1.57 -3.89
CA ASN A 241 -19.37 -2.18 -4.21
C ASN A 241 -20.25 -1.25 -5.04
N PHE A 242 -20.26 0.05 -4.75
CA PHE A 242 -20.98 1.03 -5.55
C PHE A 242 -20.41 1.13 -6.97
N LEU A 243 -19.08 1.21 -7.11
CA LEU A 243 -18.41 1.21 -8.41
C LEU A 243 -18.68 -0.08 -9.20
N GLY A 244 -18.76 -1.23 -8.52
CA GLY A 244 -19.09 -2.53 -9.11
C GLY A 244 -20.49 -2.62 -9.70
N GLN A 245 -21.41 -1.71 -9.34
CA GLN A 245 -22.72 -1.57 -10.00
C GLN A 245 -22.62 -0.90 -11.38
N HIS A 246 -21.52 -0.20 -11.65
CA HIS A 246 -21.31 0.60 -12.86
C HIS A 246 -20.16 0.09 -13.75
N PHE A 247 -19.15 -0.54 -13.16
CA PHE A 247 -17.94 -0.97 -13.84
C PHE A 247 -17.57 -2.41 -13.46
N GLN A 248 -17.05 -3.15 -14.44
CA GLN A 248 -16.51 -4.47 -14.20
C GLN A 248 -15.04 -4.36 -13.79
N GLY A 249 -14.70 -4.92 -12.63
CA GLY A 249 -13.33 -5.00 -12.15
C GLY A 249 -12.58 -6.23 -12.65
N VAL A 250 -11.25 -6.11 -12.66
CA VAL A 250 -10.32 -7.18 -13.08
C VAL A 250 -9.19 -7.26 -12.07
N ASP A 251 -9.02 -8.42 -11.45
CA ASP A 251 -7.88 -8.72 -10.58
C ASP A 251 -6.55 -8.49 -11.31
N TYR A 252 -5.54 -8.02 -10.58
CA TYR A 252 -4.23 -7.76 -11.14
C TYR A 252 -3.13 -8.01 -10.09
N PRO A 253 -1.90 -8.29 -10.53
CA PRO A 253 -0.80 -8.48 -9.60
C PRO A 253 -0.21 -7.15 -9.11
N ILE A 254 0.26 -7.14 -7.86
CA ILE A 254 1.11 -6.06 -7.32
C ILE A 254 2.51 -6.61 -7.09
N ASN A 255 3.49 -6.04 -7.78
CA ASN A 255 4.90 -6.35 -7.60
C ASN A 255 5.45 -5.57 -6.41
N ILE A 256 5.94 -6.29 -5.39
CA ILE A 256 6.67 -5.72 -4.27
C ILE A 256 8.16 -5.72 -4.63
N ASN A 257 8.64 -4.59 -5.14
CA ASN A 257 9.97 -4.43 -5.71
C ASN A 257 10.99 -3.97 -4.67
N GLY A 258 12.27 -4.19 -4.96
CA GLY A 258 13.39 -3.79 -4.10
C GLY A 258 13.69 -4.80 -3.00
N GLN A 259 14.49 -4.37 -2.02
CA GLN A 259 14.83 -5.16 -0.83
C GLN A 259 14.99 -4.23 0.38
N ILE A 260 14.60 -4.72 1.56
CA ILE A 260 14.96 -4.10 2.83
C ILE A 260 16.39 -4.56 3.14
N ASN A 261 17.31 -3.61 3.20
CA ASN A 261 18.71 -3.86 3.53
C ASN A 261 18.92 -3.84 5.06
N ASP A 262 20.04 -4.39 5.50
CA ASP A 262 20.54 -4.28 6.87
C ASP A 262 19.55 -4.78 7.95
N VAL A 263 18.78 -5.81 7.64
CA VAL A 263 17.92 -6.47 8.63
C VAL A 263 18.82 -7.21 9.61
N SER A 264 18.88 -6.69 10.84
CA SER A 264 19.71 -7.22 11.92
C SER A 264 18.86 -7.58 13.13
N PHE A 265 18.98 -8.82 13.61
CA PHE A 265 18.34 -9.28 14.83
C PHE A 265 19.39 -9.89 15.75
N SER A 266 19.18 -9.78 17.06
CA SER A 266 20.01 -10.44 18.04
C SER A 266 19.17 -10.95 19.20
N GLY A 267 19.68 -11.96 19.89
CA GLY A 267 19.04 -12.56 21.05
C GLY A 267 19.89 -13.68 21.62
N GLN A 268 19.33 -14.37 22.62
CA GLN A 268 19.93 -15.53 23.29
C GLN A 268 19.00 -16.73 23.22
#